data_AF-A0A979EKV1-F1
#
_entry.id   AF-A0A979EKV1-F1
#
_cell.length_a   1.000
_cell.length_b   1.000
_cell.length_c   1.000
_cell.angle_alpha   90.00
_cell.angle_beta   90.00
_cell.angle_gamma   90.00
#
_symmetry.space_group_name_H-M   'P 1'
#
loop_
_entity.id
_entity.type
_entity.pdbx_description
1 polymer ?
#
loop_
_entity_poly.entity_id
_entity_poly.type
_entity_poly.pdbx_seq_one_letter_code
_entity_poly.pdbx_strand_id
1 'polypeptide(L)'
;MASLSYCVTFALVFCSFSMVLAQYEKYNFRSFPRHELMPLDSAYRYALDQYTAEKWKETVEYLEVSLRLHRLLRDSEAFCNLNCSSARLDSEERFSDFPELRAFGNVMKRAQCLKRCKQGLPAFRQTLPSRETLDEFEKREPYRYLQFAYFKSDKLAKAVSAAHTYLVKHPDDEMMQRNMNYYKSLPGAEEHLKDLETKSYEMLFIRAVRAYNGDNYRTSVSDMELALQDFFKAYDECIAASESSREINDFQDFYPSIADHYTEILERKVRCESDLTPVVGGYVVEKFVATMYHYLQFAYYKLSDLKNAVPCVASYMLFDPADEVMKNNVDYYRYHKEKLGLADEDFLPRTEAIRYYNQTTLQLQMLNFTKENLRHDDERNQSKEAGEDTTVYSCFNGEVLEFLDEYLDEEE
;
A
#
# COMPACT_ATOMS: atom_id res chain seq x y z
N MET A 1 -48.61 -34.25 -36.34
CA MET A 1 -47.25 -34.79 -36.13
C MET A 1 -46.34 -34.06 -37.11
N ALA A 2 -45.36 -33.23 -36.77
CA ALA A 2 -44.70 -32.93 -35.52
C ALA A 2 -44.26 -31.45 -35.54
N SER A 3 -44.25 -30.83 -34.37
CA SER A 3 -43.68 -29.53 -34.04
C SER A 3 -42.15 -29.60 -34.06
N LEU A 4 -41.48 -28.69 -34.78
CA LEU A 4 -40.05 -28.41 -34.59
C LEU A 4 -39.87 -27.01 -34.02
N SER A 5 -39.54 -26.97 -32.74
CA SER A 5 -39.06 -25.82 -31.98
C SER A 5 -37.55 -25.72 -32.19
N TYR A 6 -37.05 -24.58 -32.67
CA TYR A 6 -35.61 -24.30 -32.67
C TYR A 6 -35.32 -23.32 -31.53
N CYS A 7 -34.74 -23.86 -30.47
CA CYS A 7 -34.19 -23.13 -29.33
C CYS A 7 -33.05 -22.21 -29.79
N VAL A 8 -33.16 -20.93 -29.49
CA VAL A 8 -32.04 -19.98 -29.52
C VAL A 8 -31.20 -20.25 -28.27
N THR A 9 -30.04 -20.87 -28.45
CA THR A 9 -29.04 -21.02 -27.38
C THR A 9 -28.29 -19.70 -27.21
N PHE A 10 -28.59 -18.97 -26.15
CA PHE A 10 -27.79 -17.86 -25.66
C PHE A 10 -26.46 -18.43 -25.13
N ALA A 11 -25.36 -18.17 -25.83
CA ALA A 11 -24.03 -18.45 -25.30
C ALA A 11 -23.68 -17.35 -24.29
N LEU A 12 -23.78 -17.68 -23.00
CA LEU A 12 -23.22 -16.87 -21.92
C LEU A 12 -21.69 -16.99 -21.99
N VAL A 13 -21.04 -15.95 -22.51
CA VAL A 13 -19.60 -15.76 -22.35
C VAL A 13 -19.36 -15.41 -20.89
N PHE A 14 -19.02 -16.42 -20.09
CA PHE A 14 -18.42 -16.20 -18.78
C PHE A 14 -17.01 -15.64 -19.01
N CYS A 15 -16.86 -14.31 -18.96
CA CYS A 15 -15.55 -13.72 -18.70
C CYS A 15 -15.13 -14.17 -17.30
N SER A 16 -14.30 -15.21 -17.23
CA SER A 16 -13.56 -15.56 -16.04
C SER A 16 -12.60 -14.43 -15.74
N PHE A 17 -13.03 -13.46 -14.93
CA PHE A 17 -12.14 -12.54 -14.22
C PHE A 17 -11.24 -13.40 -13.33
N SER A 18 -10.09 -13.80 -13.87
CA SER A 18 -9.02 -14.36 -13.07
C SER A 18 -8.39 -13.18 -12.35
N MET A 19 -8.95 -12.82 -11.20
CA MET A 19 -8.29 -11.93 -10.25
C MET A 19 -6.99 -12.66 -9.88
N VAL A 20 -5.85 -12.14 -10.37
CA VAL A 20 -4.54 -12.67 -10.01
C VAL A 20 -4.31 -12.26 -8.56
N LEU A 21 -4.74 -13.13 -7.66
CA LEU A 21 -4.44 -13.00 -6.24
C LEU A 21 -2.94 -13.25 -6.04
N ALA A 22 -2.28 -12.43 -5.22
CA ALA A 22 -0.89 -12.66 -4.85
C ALA A 22 -0.71 -14.10 -4.31
N GLN A 23 0.46 -14.71 -4.53
CA GLN A 23 0.71 -16.16 -4.32
C GLN A 23 0.29 -16.68 -2.92
N TYR A 24 0.18 -15.79 -1.93
CA TYR A 24 -0.15 -16.12 -0.55
C TYR A 24 -1.48 -15.55 -0.05
N GLU A 25 -2.32 -14.97 -0.92
CA GLU A 25 -3.63 -14.41 -0.57
C GLU A 25 -4.71 -15.48 -0.29
N LYS A 26 -4.42 -16.77 -0.54
CA LYS A 26 -5.33 -17.88 -0.22
C LYS A 26 -5.35 -18.22 1.27
N TYR A 27 -5.43 -17.22 2.15
CA TYR A 27 -5.62 -17.41 3.58
C TYR A 27 -6.74 -16.52 4.09
N ASN A 28 -7.47 -17.00 5.09
CA ASN A 28 -8.46 -16.21 5.81
C ASN A 28 -7.93 -16.02 7.23
N PHE A 29 -7.65 -14.78 7.63
CA PHE A 29 -7.09 -14.48 8.95
C PHE A 29 -8.00 -14.94 10.12
N ARG A 30 -9.30 -15.18 9.86
CA ARG A 30 -10.23 -15.79 10.83
C ARG A 30 -10.12 -17.31 10.91
N SER A 31 -9.58 -17.98 9.89
CA SER A 31 -9.46 -19.43 9.80
C SER A 31 -8.07 -19.85 9.30
N PHE A 32 -7.02 -19.40 9.99
CA PHE A 32 -5.64 -19.78 9.70
C PHE A 32 -5.39 -21.27 10.03
N PRO A 33 -4.63 -22.03 9.20
CA PRO A 33 -4.34 -23.43 9.46
C PRO A 33 -3.62 -23.64 10.81
N ARG A 34 -4.24 -24.40 11.72
CA ARG A 34 -3.73 -24.57 13.10
C ARG A 34 -2.33 -25.20 13.16
N HIS A 35 -1.98 -26.06 12.19
CA HIS A 35 -0.69 -26.74 12.16
C HIS A 35 0.46 -25.83 11.72
N GLU A 36 0.15 -24.70 11.07
CA GLU A 36 1.12 -23.70 10.63
C GLU A 36 1.25 -22.54 11.62
N LEU A 37 0.35 -22.46 12.61
CA LEU A 37 0.32 -21.37 13.58
C LEU A 37 1.45 -21.54 14.61
N MET A 38 2.44 -20.66 14.54
CA MET A 38 3.58 -20.58 15.45
C MET A 38 4.11 -19.14 15.53
N PRO A 39 5.02 -18.82 16.46
CA PRO A 39 5.67 -17.51 16.49
C PRO A 39 6.43 -17.22 15.19
N LEU A 40 6.26 -16.01 14.66
CA LEU A 40 6.90 -15.58 13.40
C LEU A 40 8.44 -15.69 13.48
N ASP A 41 9.04 -15.19 14.58
CA ASP A 41 10.48 -15.27 14.81
C ASP A 41 10.99 -16.72 14.82
N SER A 42 10.22 -17.64 15.40
CA SER A 42 10.58 -19.06 15.42
C SER A 42 10.56 -19.67 14.03
N ALA A 43 9.51 -19.38 13.25
CA ALA A 43 9.40 -19.87 11.87
C ALA A 43 10.53 -19.32 10.99
N TYR A 44 10.78 -18.01 11.06
CA TYR A 44 11.80 -17.36 10.24
C TYR A 44 13.22 -17.83 10.60
N ARG A 45 13.57 -17.84 11.90
CA ARG A 45 14.89 -18.31 12.36
C ARG A 45 15.14 -19.76 11.95
N TYR A 46 14.15 -20.64 12.14
CA TYR A 46 14.28 -22.03 11.73
C TYR A 46 14.51 -22.17 10.22
N ALA A 47 13.84 -21.36 9.40
CA ALA A 47 14.03 -21.36 7.95
C ALA A 47 15.46 -20.97 7.56
N LEU A 48 16.04 -19.97 8.23
CA LEU A 48 17.42 -19.53 8.02
C LEU A 48 18.43 -20.59 8.50
N ASP A 49 18.18 -21.25 9.63
CA ASP A 49 19.01 -22.37 10.08
C ASP A 49 19.00 -23.50 9.05
N GLN A 50 17.85 -23.83 8.46
CA GLN A 50 17.78 -24.83 7.39
C GLN A 50 18.44 -24.35 6.10
N TYR A 51 18.40 -23.03 5.80
CA TYR A 51 19.07 -22.44 4.64
C TYR A 51 20.58 -22.62 4.75
N THR A 52 21.16 -22.32 5.93
CA THR A 52 22.60 -22.51 6.19
C THR A 52 23.01 -23.97 6.18
N ALA A 53 22.11 -24.88 6.55
CA ALA A 53 22.30 -26.33 6.46
C ALA A 53 22.01 -26.93 5.07
N GLU A 54 21.75 -26.09 4.06
CA GLU A 54 21.44 -26.49 2.67
C GLU A 54 20.22 -27.42 2.52
N LYS A 55 19.27 -27.34 3.46
CA LYS A 55 18.01 -28.10 3.42
C LYS A 55 16.92 -27.31 2.72
N TRP A 56 17.02 -27.26 1.40
CA TRP A 56 16.24 -26.34 0.55
C TRP A 56 14.72 -26.52 0.65
N LYS A 57 14.22 -27.76 0.82
CA LYS A 57 12.77 -28.02 0.91
C LYS A 57 12.19 -27.43 2.19
N GLU A 58 12.84 -27.68 3.31
CA GLU A 58 12.46 -27.19 4.63
C GLU A 58 12.59 -25.67 4.72
N THR A 59 13.66 -25.10 4.14
CA THR A 59 13.82 -23.65 3.99
C THR A 59 12.62 -23.02 3.26
N VAL A 60 12.24 -23.58 2.10
CA VAL A 60 11.09 -23.08 1.33
C VAL A 60 9.82 -23.14 2.17
N GLU A 61 9.54 -24.29 2.81
CA GLU A 61 8.34 -24.48 3.62
C GLU A 61 8.22 -23.44 4.73
N TYR A 62 9.28 -23.24 5.52
CA TYR A 62 9.25 -22.33 6.65
C TYR A 62 9.31 -20.85 6.26
N LEU A 63 9.94 -20.49 5.14
CA LEU A 63 9.86 -19.13 4.58
C LEU A 63 8.45 -18.83 4.03
N GLU A 64 7.79 -19.77 3.35
CA GLU A 64 6.40 -19.59 2.92
C GLU A 64 5.44 -19.49 4.12
N VAL A 65 5.66 -20.27 5.18
CA VAL A 65 4.91 -20.17 6.44
C VAL A 65 5.14 -18.84 7.13
N SER A 66 6.40 -18.38 7.25
CA SER A 66 6.72 -17.12 7.92
C SER A 66 6.10 -15.91 7.19
N LEU A 67 6.13 -15.89 5.85
CA LEU A 67 5.43 -14.87 5.04
C LEU A 67 3.91 -14.85 5.29
N ARG A 68 3.28 -16.01 5.49
CA ARG A 68 1.85 -16.09 5.82
C ARG A 68 1.55 -15.67 7.25
N LEU A 69 2.42 -16.01 8.21
CA LEU A 69 2.31 -15.57 9.61
C LEU A 69 2.47 -14.05 9.75
N HIS A 70 3.40 -13.46 9.00
CA HIS A 70 3.57 -12.01 8.96
C HIS A 70 2.31 -11.29 8.43
N ARG A 71 1.74 -11.77 7.32
CA ARG A 71 0.46 -11.24 6.81
C ARG A 71 -0.68 -11.42 7.81
N LEU A 72 -0.80 -12.61 8.41
CA LEU A 72 -1.80 -12.89 9.44
C LEU A 72 -1.76 -11.87 10.58
N LEU A 73 -0.56 -11.53 11.06
CA LEU A 73 -0.37 -10.51 12.09
C LEU A 73 -0.83 -9.14 11.59
N ARG A 74 -0.29 -8.69 10.46
CA ARG A 74 -0.58 -7.37 9.87
C ARG A 74 -2.08 -7.15 9.64
N ASP A 75 -2.75 -8.13 9.03
CA ASP A 75 -4.17 -8.03 8.70
C ASP A 75 -5.04 -8.11 9.95
N SER A 76 -4.63 -8.88 10.96
CA SER A 76 -5.31 -8.92 12.27
C SER A 76 -5.19 -7.60 13.02
N GLU A 77 -4.05 -6.92 12.92
CA GLU A 77 -3.82 -5.60 13.51
C GLU A 77 -4.64 -4.52 12.81
N ALA A 78 -4.58 -4.45 11.48
CA ALA A 78 -5.40 -3.55 10.68
C ALA A 78 -6.89 -3.73 11.00
N PHE A 79 -7.37 -4.98 11.01
CA PHE A 79 -8.76 -5.30 11.32
C PHE A 79 -9.20 -4.77 12.70
N CYS A 80 -8.40 -4.99 13.75
CA CYS A 80 -8.75 -4.52 15.09
C CYS A 80 -8.67 -2.99 15.22
N ASN A 81 -7.63 -2.37 14.67
CA ASN A 81 -7.44 -0.92 14.75
C ASN A 81 -8.52 -0.15 13.96
N LEU A 82 -8.91 -0.63 12.77
CA LEU A 82 -10.01 -0.04 12.01
C LEU A 82 -11.34 -0.15 12.76
N ASN A 83 -11.69 -1.33 13.28
CA ASN A 83 -12.96 -1.55 14.00
C ASN A 83 -13.05 -0.80 15.34
N CYS A 84 -11.91 -0.47 15.94
CA CYS A 84 -11.84 0.28 17.19
C CYS A 84 -11.53 1.78 17.00
N SER A 85 -11.37 2.25 15.75
CA SER A 85 -10.97 3.64 15.44
C SER A 85 -11.95 4.69 16.00
N SER A 86 -13.25 4.38 15.99
CA SER A 86 -14.34 5.22 16.48
C SER A 86 -14.72 4.95 17.95
N ALA A 87 -14.03 4.05 18.65
CA ALA A 87 -14.32 3.79 20.06
C ALA A 87 -14.06 5.04 20.92
N ARG A 88 -15.11 5.58 21.53
CA ARG A 88 -15.08 6.77 22.40
C ARG A 88 -15.83 6.48 23.71
N LEU A 89 -15.53 7.24 24.75
CA LEU A 89 -16.24 7.12 26.03
C LEU A 89 -17.74 7.40 25.84
N ASP A 90 -18.59 6.59 26.47
CA ASP A 90 -20.05 6.74 26.34
C ASP A 90 -20.59 8.03 26.98
N SER A 91 -19.79 8.70 27.82
CA SER A 91 -20.12 9.97 28.48
C SER A 91 -19.01 11.01 28.31
N GLU A 92 -18.48 11.14 27.10
CA GLU A 92 -17.40 12.07 26.77
C GLU A 92 -17.73 13.54 27.08
N GLU A 93 -19.02 13.92 26.99
CA GLU A 93 -19.43 15.30 27.28
C GLU A 93 -19.24 15.67 28.76
N ARG A 94 -19.29 14.70 29.69
CA ARG A 94 -19.05 14.95 31.13
C ARG A 94 -17.63 15.45 31.42
N PHE A 95 -16.70 15.22 30.50
CA PHE A 95 -15.32 15.65 30.59
C PHE A 95 -15.03 16.88 29.72
N SER A 96 -16.06 17.65 29.29
CA SER A 96 -15.88 18.85 28.46
C SER A 96 -14.94 19.87 29.06
N ASP A 97 -15.04 20.04 30.38
CA ASP A 97 -14.28 21.04 31.10
C ASP A 97 -12.88 20.52 31.48
N PHE A 98 -12.58 19.25 31.17
CA PHE A 98 -11.35 18.56 31.52
C PHE A 98 -10.74 17.85 30.30
N PRO A 99 -10.06 18.61 29.39
CA PRO A 99 -9.56 18.08 28.12
C PRO A 99 -8.64 16.87 28.25
N GLU A 100 -7.78 16.84 29.28
CA GLU A 100 -6.86 15.73 29.54
C GLU A 100 -7.62 14.44 29.91
N LEU A 101 -8.58 14.54 30.84
CA LEU A 101 -9.42 13.39 31.23
C LEU A 101 -10.24 12.87 30.04
N ARG A 102 -10.73 13.78 29.19
CA ARG A 102 -11.41 13.41 27.94
C ARG A 102 -10.48 12.65 27.00
N ALA A 103 -9.30 13.19 26.73
CA ALA A 103 -8.33 12.60 25.79
C ALA A 103 -7.89 11.21 26.25
N PHE A 104 -7.38 11.09 27.48
CA PHE A 104 -6.93 9.80 28.02
C PHE A 104 -8.09 8.83 28.27
N GLY A 105 -9.28 9.34 28.59
CA GLY A 105 -10.51 8.56 28.65
C GLY A 105 -10.82 7.84 27.33
N ASN A 106 -10.72 8.57 26.21
CA ASN A 106 -10.88 8.00 24.88
C ASN A 106 -9.78 6.99 24.53
N VAL A 107 -8.53 7.26 24.92
CA VAL A 107 -7.42 6.29 24.79
C VAL A 107 -7.73 4.99 25.53
N MET A 108 -8.18 5.06 26.78
CA MET A 108 -8.55 3.89 27.59
C MET A 108 -9.71 3.11 26.96
N LYS A 109 -10.73 3.78 26.43
CA LYS A 109 -11.84 3.11 25.73
C LYS A 109 -11.37 2.39 24.47
N ARG A 110 -10.52 3.03 23.64
CA ARG A 110 -9.95 2.40 22.45
C ARG A 110 -9.08 1.20 22.83
N ALA A 111 -8.25 1.32 23.87
CA ALA A 111 -7.44 0.22 24.39
C ALA A 111 -8.30 -0.96 24.88
N GLN A 112 -9.43 -0.70 25.55
CA GLN A 112 -10.39 -1.74 25.94
C GLN A 112 -10.98 -2.46 24.72
N CYS A 113 -11.37 -1.72 23.68
CA CYS A 113 -11.88 -2.28 22.43
C CYS A 113 -10.82 -3.19 21.77
N LEU A 114 -9.59 -2.69 21.65
CA LEU A 114 -8.48 -3.43 21.05
C LEU A 114 -8.16 -4.70 21.84
N LYS A 115 -8.11 -4.64 23.16
CA LYS A 115 -7.89 -5.82 24.02
C LYS A 115 -8.92 -6.90 23.74
N ARG A 116 -10.20 -6.55 23.65
CA ARG A 116 -11.28 -7.48 23.33
C ARG A 116 -11.17 -8.04 21.91
N CYS A 117 -10.86 -7.20 20.92
CA CYS A 117 -10.71 -7.63 19.54
C CYS A 117 -9.54 -8.62 19.37
N LYS A 118 -8.36 -8.26 19.90
CA LYS A 118 -7.13 -9.07 19.78
C LYS A 118 -7.27 -10.44 20.45
N GLN A 119 -7.96 -10.54 21.59
CA GLN A 119 -8.25 -11.83 22.24
C GLN A 119 -8.99 -12.84 21.34
N GLY A 120 -9.76 -12.36 20.36
CA GLY A 120 -10.54 -13.19 19.46
C GLY A 120 -9.75 -13.79 18.29
N LEU A 121 -8.53 -13.32 18.01
CA LEU A 121 -7.82 -13.63 16.76
C LEU A 121 -6.61 -14.56 16.98
N PRO A 122 -6.35 -15.53 16.08
CA PRO A 122 -5.23 -16.47 16.22
C PRO A 122 -3.85 -15.82 16.27
N ALA A 123 -3.65 -14.71 15.56
CA ALA A 123 -2.38 -13.99 15.47
C ALA A 123 -1.82 -13.63 16.86
N PHE A 124 -2.70 -13.13 17.74
CA PHE A 124 -2.33 -12.64 19.07
C PHE A 124 -2.28 -13.73 20.15
N ARG A 125 -2.40 -15.00 19.76
CA ARG A 125 -2.12 -16.15 20.65
C ARG A 125 -0.64 -16.54 20.63
N GLN A 126 0.11 -16.05 19.65
CA GLN A 126 1.55 -16.24 19.53
C GLN A 126 2.31 -15.11 20.21
N THR A 127 3.60 -15.33 20.50
CA THR A 127 4.49 -14.25 20.93
C THR A 127 4.65 -13.24 19.80
N LEU A 128 4.67 -11.96 20.16
CA LEU A 128 4.92 -10.89 19.20
C LEU A 128 6.32 -11.04 18.60
N PRO A 129 6.48 -10.76 17.30
CA PRO A 129 7.79 -10.78 16.67
C PRO A 129 8.67 -9.62 17.15
N SER A 130 9.98 -9.84 17.06
CA SER A 130 10.99 -8.79 17.27
C SER A 130 10.91 -7.70 16.19
N ARG A 131 11.38 -6.49 16.54
CA ARG A 131 11.47 -5.38 15.60
C ARG A 131 12.35 -5.73 14.39
N GLU A 132 13.49 -6.37 14.64
CA GLU A 132 14.41 -6.82 13.60
C GLU A 132 13.70 -7.73 12.59
N THR A 133 12.90 -8.70 13.07
CA THR A 133 12.14 -9.59 12.20
C THR A 133 11.09 -8.82 11.39
N LEU A 134 10.36 -7.88 11.99
CA LEU A 134 9.41 -7.06 11.22
C LEU A 134 10.10 -6.21 10.16
N ASP A 135 11.22 -5.58 10.49
CA ASP A 135 12.00 -4.73 9.57
C ASP A 135 12.52 -5.55 8.37
N GLU A 136 12.96 -6.80 8.57
CA GLU A 136 13.35 -7.72 7.50
C GLU A 136 12.19 -8.03 6.53
N PHE A 137 10.98 -8.23 7.07
CA PHE A 137 9.79 -8.50 6.24
C PHE A 137 9.31 -7.26 5.50
N GLU A 138 9.36 -6.08 6.13
CA GLU A 138 9.09 -4.78 5.48
C GLU A 138 10.05 -4.53 4.30
N LYS A 139 11.30 -5.00 4.43
CA LYS A 139 12.35 -4.95 3.39
C LYS A 139 12.29 -6.12 2.40
N ARG A 140 11.32 -7.04 2.50
CA ARG A 140 11.20 -8.21 1.62
C ARG A 140 12.41 -9.18 1.68
N GLU A 141 13.21 -9.16 2.75
CA GLU A 141 14.37 -10.05 2.93
C GLU A 141 14.06 -11.55 2.82
N PRO A 142 12.90 -12.07 3.28
CA PRO A 142 12.57 -13.48 3.06
C PRO A 142 12.66 -13.91 1.59
N TYR A 143 12.35 -13.03 0.63
CA TYR A 143 12.43 -13.33 -0.80
C TYR A 143 13.87 -13.49 -1.31
N ARG A 144 14.85 -12.83 -0.67
CA ARG A 144 16.28 -12.99 -0.97
C ARG A 144 16.76 -14.42 -0.78
N TYR A 145 16.29 -15.06 0.29
CA TYR A 145 16.59 -16.45 0.60
C TYR A 145 15.71 -17.40 -0.21
N LEU A 146 14.43 -17.06 -0.36
CA LEU A 146 13.43 -17.92 -0.99
C LEU A 146 13.74 -18.15 -2.48
N GLN A 147 14.22 -17.13 -3.20
CA GLN A 147 14.60 -17.28 -4.61
C GLN A 147 15.68 -18.34 -4.82
N PHE A 148 16.72 -18.35 -3.98
CA PHE A 148 17.80 -19.33 -4.10
C PHE A 148 17.34 -20.73 -3.68
N ALA A 149 16.57 -20.82 -2.60
CA ALA A 149 16.03 -22.10 -2.13
C ALA A 149 15.06 -22.73 -3.15
N TYR A 150 14.26 -21.91 -3.86
CA TYR A 150 13.44 -22.37 -4.98
C TYR A 150 14.29 -22.86 -6.15
N PHE A 151 15.31 -22.11 -6.52
CA PHE A 151 16.21 -22.51 -7.60
C PHE A 151 16.90 -23.85 -7.29
N LYS A 152 17.42 -24.02 -6.07
CA LYS A 152 18.02 -25.28 -5.59
C LYS A 152 17.01 -26.43 -5.47
N SER A 153 15.72 -26.13 -5.41
CA SER A 153 14.63 -27.10 -5.38
C SER A 153 14.00 -27.36 -6.75
N ASP A 154 14.64 -26.93 -7.85
CA ASP A 154 14.16 -27.08 -9.23
C ASP A 154 12.79 -26.41 -9.49
N LYS A 155 12.55 -25.27 -8.82
CA LYS A 155 11.32 -24.46 -8.96
C LYS A 155 11.64 -23.12 -9.61
N LEU A 156 12.11 -23.15 -10.86
CA LEU A 156 12.57 -21.95 -11.59
C LEU A 156 11.52 -20.82 -11.59
N ALA A 157 10.26 -21.13 -11.91
CA ALA A 157 9.18 -20.13 -11.95
C ALA A 157 9.06 -19.34 -10.64
N LYS A 158 9.05 -20.05 -9.50
CA LYS A 158 8.97 -19.42 -8.18
C LYS A 158 10.25 -18.68 -7.81
N ALA A 159 11.42 -19.16 -8.25
CA ALA A 159 12.69 -18.49 -8.04
C ALA A 159 12.73 -17.13 -8.73
N VAL A 160 12.29 -17.07 -10.00
CA VAL A 160 12.18 -15.83 -10.77
C VAL A 160 11.25 -14.84 -10.08
N SER A 161 10.04 -15.26 -9.71
CA SER A 161 9.08 -14.36 -9.05
C SER A 161 9.59 -13.86 -7.69
N ALA A 162 10.25 -14.71 -6.90
CA ALA A 162 10.83 -14.30 -5.62
C ALA A 162 12.00 -13.32 -5.81
N ALA A 163 12.89 -13.54 -6.78
CA ALA A 163 13.98 -12.62 -7.08
C ALA A 163 13.44 -11.26 -7.59
N HIS A 164 12.42 -11.28 -8.44
CA HIS A 164 11.74 -10.06 -8.92
C HIS A 164 11.11 -9.29 -7.75
N THR A 165 10.39 -9.99 -6.87
CA THR A 165 9.76 -9.41 -5.66
C THR A 165 10.78 -8.70 -4.77
N TYR A 166 11.99 -9.26 -4.63
CA TYR A 166 13.07 -8.62 -3.87
C TYR A 166 13.61 -7.36 -4.58
N LEU A 167 13.91 -7.47 -5.88
CA LEU A 167 14.48 -6.37 -6.68
C LEU A 167 13.56 -5.15 -6.78
N VAL A 168 12.23 -5.32 -6.65
CA VAL A 168 11.30 -4.18 -6.60
C VAL A 168 11.63 -3.21 -5.45
N LYS A 169 12.12 -3.69 -4.30
CA LYS A 169 12.57 -2.84 -3.18
C LYS A 169 14.07 -2.60 -3.14
N HIS A 170 14.86 -3.43 -3.85
CA HIS A 170 16.32 -3.37 -3.86
C HIS A 170 16.84 -3.37 -5.30
N PRO A 171 16.53 -2.33 -6.10
CA PRO A 171 16.87 -2.31 -7.52
C PRO A 171 18.38 -2.38 -7.75
N ASP A 172 19.18 -1.87 -6.81
CA ASP A 172 20.64 -1.78 -6.91
C ASP A 172 21.41 -2.98 -6.32
N ASP A 173 20.72 -4.04 -5.88
CA ASP A 173 21.40 -5.23 -5.33
C ASP A 173 22.12 -6.01 -6.44
N GLU A 174 23.42 -5.79 -6.58
CA GLU A 174 24.25 -6.41 -7.62
C GLU A 174 24.19 -7.95 -7.61
N MET A 175 24.11 -8.57 -6.42
CA MET A 175 24.10 -10.03 -6.31
C MET A 175 22.78 -10.59 -6.87
N MET A 176 21.66 -9.98 -6.50
CA MET A 176 20.35 -10.37 -6.97
C MET A 176 20.17 -10.07 -8.45
N GLN A 177 20.69 -8.96 -8.96
CA GLN A 177 20.70 -8.68 -10.40
C GLN A 177 21.44 -9.77 -11.19
N ARG A 178 22.61 -10.22 -10.71
CA ARG A 178 23.35 -11.34 -11.33
C ARG A 178 22.54 -12.64 -11.31
N ASN A 179 21.89 -12.97 -10.19
CA ASN A 179 21.02 -14.13 -10.09
C ASN A 179 19.84 -14.04 -11.07
N MET A 180 19.20 -12.87 -11.15
CA MET A 180 18.09 -12.61 -12.06
C MET A 180 18.50 -12.72 -13.53
N ASN A 181 19.66 -12.16 -13.90
CA ASN A 181 20.20 -12.29 -15.26
C ASN A 181 20.47 -13.74 -15.63
N TYR A 182 20.98 -14.53 -14.68
CA TYR A 182 21.14 -15.97 -14.88
C TYR A 182 19.78 -16.66 -15.04
N TYR A 183 18.76 -16.34 -14.22
CA TYR A 183 17.43 -16.91 -14.37
C TYR A 183 16.78 -16.57 -15.71
N LYS A 184 16.88 -15.31 -16.17
CA LYS A 184 16.40 -14.88 -17.48
C LYS A 184 17.07 -15.62 -18.65
N SER A 185 18.30 -16.10 -18.49
CA SER A 185 18.97 -16.92 -19.50
C SER A 185 18.38 -18.33 -19.65
N LEU A 186 17.54 -18.78 -18.70
CA LEU A 186 16.92 -20.09 -18.72
C LEU A 186 15.57 -20.04 -19.48
N PRO A 187 15.23 -21.07 -20.27
CA PRO A 187 13.98 -21.11 -21.04
C PRO A 187 12.73 -20.97 -20.16
N GLY A 188 11.81 -20.09 -20.56
CA GLY A 188 10.52 -19.88 -19.89
C GLY A 188 10.56 -18.97 -18.66
N ALA A 189 11.70 -18.36 -18.34
CA ALA A 189 11.82 -17.49 -17.16
C ALA A 189 11.02 -16.18 -17.27
N GLU A 190 10.92 -15.59 -18.47
CA GLU A 190 10.27 -14.28 -18.68
C GLU A 190 8.79 -14.27 -18.28
N GLU A 191 8.08 -15.39 -18.45
CA GLU A 191 6.65 -15.55 -18.08
C GLU A 191 6.39 -15.47 -16.56
N HIS A 192 7.45 -15.49 -15.75
CA HIS A 192 7.40 -15.59 -14.30
C HIS A 192 7.91 -14.34 -13.56
N LEU A 193 8.19 -13.25 -14.29
CA LEU A 193 8.54 -11.93 -13.73
C LEU A 193 7.30 -11.26 -13.12
N LYS A 194 6.96 -11.68 -11.91
CA LYS A 194 5.79 -11.19 -11.17
C LYS A 194 6.20 -10.83 -9.76
N ASP A 195 5.79 -9.66 -9.29
CA ASP A 195 5.91 -9.32 -7.87
C ASP A 195 4.83 -10.10 -7.08
N LEU A 196 5.30 -10.85 -6.08
CA LEU A 196 4.48 -11.69 -5.21
C LEU A 196 3.79 -10.89 -4.10
N GLU A 197 4.06 -9.59 -3.98
CA GLU A 197 3.44 -8.67 -3.02
C GLU A 197 2.53 -7.62 -3.67
N THR A 198 2.39 -7.63 -5.01
CA THR A 198 1.54 -6.71 -5.79
C THR A 198 0.13 -6.62 -5.20
N LYS A 199 -0.35 -5.39 -5.02
CA LYS A 199 -1.70 -5.11 -4.55
C LYS A 199 -2.71 -5.04 -5.69
N SER A 200 -3.98 -5.24 -5.37
CA SER A 200 -5.07 -5.23 -6.35
C SER A 200 -5.18 -3.91 -7.11
N TYR A 201 -4.96 -2.77 -6.44
CA TYR A 201 -5.01 -1.45 -7.08
C TYR A 201 -3.92 -1.25 -8.12
N GLU A 202 -2.75 -1.89 -7.98
CA GLU A 202 -1.64 -1.74 -8.93
C GLU A 202 -2.02 -2.35 -10.29
N MET A 203 -2.62 -3.54 -10.26
CA MET A 203 -3.11 -4.20 -11.47
C MET A 203 -4.26 -3.44 -12.14
N LEU A 204 -5.17 -2.87 -11.33
CA LEU A 204 -6.25 -2.02 -11.83
C LEU A 204 -5.71 -0.74 -12.46
N PHE A 205 -4.73 -0.10 -11.82
CA PHE A 205 -4.05 1.08 -12.32
C PHE A 205 -3.38 0.80 -13.67
N ILE A 206 -2.56 -0.24 -13.78
CA ILE A 206 -1.88 -0.61 -15.04
C ILE A 206 -2.91 -0.87 -16.15
N ARG A 207 -3.99 -1.60 -15.85
CA ARG A 207 -5.06 -1.86 -16.82
C ARG A 207 -5.77 -0.58 -17.25
N ALA A 208 -5.98 0.35 -16.33
CA ALA A 208 -6.62 1.63 -16.59
C ALA A 208 -5.78 2.54 -17.49
N VAL A 209 -4.44 2.55 -17.29
CA VAL A 209 -3.49 3.31 -18.13
C VAL A 209 -3.41 2.71 -19.53
N ARG A 210 -3.28 1.38 -19.66
CA ARG A 210 -3.32 0.71 -20.98
C ARG A 210 -4.63 1.00 -21.73
N ALA A 211 -5.76 0.98 -21.02
CA ALA A 211 -7.05 1.33 -21.62
C ALA A 211 -7.14 2.82 -22.01
N TYR A 212 -6.47 3.71 -21.27
CA TYR A 212 -6.38 5.13 -21.59
C TYR A 212 -5.59 5.36 -22.89
N ASN A 213 -4.41 4.75 -23.02
CA ASN A 213 -3.57 4.87 -24.21
C ASN A 213 -4.24 4.26 -25.44
N GLY A 214 -4.96 3.15 -25.27
CA GLY A 214 -5.78 2.53 -26.31
C GLY A 214 -7.10 3.26 -26.62
N ASP A 215 -7.29 4.51 -26.19
CA ASP A 215 -8.51 5.32 -26.36
C ASP A 215 -9.81 4.69 -25.80
N ASN A 216 -9.70 3.63 -25.00
CA ASN A 216 -10.82 2.99 -24.32
C ASN A 216 -11.09 3.67 -22.97
N TYR A 217 -11.51 4.94 -23.04
CA TYR A 217 -11.76 5.78 -21.88
C TYR A 217 -12.81 5.20 -20.92
N ARG A 218 -13.78 4.42 -21.42
CA ARG A 218 -14.80 3.79 -20.56
C ARG A 218 -14.21 2.72 -19.64
N THR A 219 -13.33 1.87 -20.18
CA THR A 219 -12.61 0.89 -19.37
C THR A 219 -11.61 1.58 -18.45
N SER A 220 -10.88 2.59 -18.95
CA SER A 220 -9.96 3.39 -18.14
C SER A 220 -10.64 3.98 -16.90
N VAL A 221 -11.79 4.65 -17.07
CA VAL A 221 -12.59 5.19 -15.94
C VAL A 221 -12.99 4.07 -14.97
N SER A 222 -13.57 2.97 -15.48
CA SER A 222 -14.05 1.89 -14.62
C SER A 222 -12.93 1.28 -13.77
N ASP A 223 -11.74 1.11 -14.34
CA ASP A 223 -10.62 0.48 -13.67
C ASP A 223 -9.90 1.45 -12.75
N MET A 224 -9.76 2.72 -13.15
CA MET A 224 -9.10 3.75 -12.35
C MET A 224 -9.92 4.13 -11.10
N GLU A 225 -11.25 4.20 -11.21
CA GLU A 225 -12.12 4.41 -10.04
C GLU A 225 -11.99 3.26 -9.02
N LEU A 226 -11.91 2.01 -9.50
CA LEU A 226 -11.67 0.86 -8.64
C LEU A 226 -10.25 0.88 -8.05
N ALA A 227 -9.24 1.25 -8.83
CA ALA A 227 -7.86 1.38 -8.35
C ALA A 227 -7.76 2.42 -7.22
N LEU A 228 -8.37 3.58 -7.40
CA LEU A 228 -8.40 4.65 -6.41
C LEU A 228 -9.08 4.21 -5.11
N GLN A 229 -10.23 3.52 -5.22
CA GLN A 229 -10.94 2.96 -4.07
C GLN A 229 -10.09 1.91 -3.32
N ASP A 230 -9.49 0.97 -4.04
CA ASP A 230 -8.65 -0.08 -3.46
C ASP A 230 -7.36 0.48 -2.84
N PHE A 231 -6.77 1.52 -3.45
CA PHE A 231 -5.62 2.23 -2.90
C PHE A 231 -5.95 2.88 -1.55
N PHE A 232 -7.04 3.66 -1.46
CA PHE A 232 -7.41 4.30 -0.19
C PHE A 232 -7.72 3.28 0.91
N LYS A 233 -8.31 2.14 0.56
CA LYS A 233 -8.50 1.03 1.49
C LYS A 233 -7.16 0.46 1.96
N ALA A 234 -6.23 0.19 1.04
CA ALA A 234 -4.89 -0.30 1.38
C ALA A 234 -4.11 0.69 2.26
N TYR A 235 -4.28 1.99 2.01
CA TYR A 235 -3.71 3.06 2.82
C TYR A 235 -4.29 3.06 4.25
N ASP A 236 -5.61 3.00 4.40
CA ASP A 236 -6.26 2.92 5.71
C ASP A 236 -5.83 1.67 6.49
N GLU A 237 -5.69 0.53 5.81
CA GLU A 237 -5.16 -0.70 6.39
C GLU A 237 -3.69 -0.56 6.83
N CYS A 238 -2.85 0.12 6.05
CA CYS A 238 -1.45 0.40 6.43
C CYS A 238 -1.35 1.28 7.68
N ILE A 239 -2.12 2.38 7.72
CA ILE A 239 -2.17 3.27 8.88
C ILE A 239 -2.65 2.53 10.13
N ALA A 240 -3.64 1.66 9.98
CA ALA A 240 -4.17 0.85 11.07
C ALA A 240 -3.18 -0.24 11.52
N ALA A 241 -2.44 -0.86 10.61
CA ALA A 241 -1.39 -1.83 10.94
C ALA A 241 -0.17 -1.16 11.60
N SER A 242 0.08 0.13 11.37
CA SER A 242 1.22 0.86 11.95
C SER A 242 1.15 1.04 13.47
N GLU A 243 0.03 0.75 14.11
CA GLU A 243 -0.18 0.87 15.57
C GLU A 243 0.16 -0.42 16.35
N SER A 244 0.97 -1.32 15.76
CA SER A 244 1.39 -2.58 16.41
C SER A 244 2.12 -2.35 17.72
N SER A 245 1.91 -3.27 18.66
CA SER A 245 2.55 -3.28 19.98
C SER A 245 4.05 -3.48 19.87
N ARG A 246 4.82 -2.50 20.35
CA ARG A 246 6.27 -2.56 20.51
C ARG A 246 6.64 -2.77 21.98
N GLU A 247 7.80 -3.36 22.22
CA GLU A 247 8.40 -3.37 23.56
C GLU A 247 8.85 -1.94 23.91
N ILE A 248 8.35 -1.42 25.03
CA ILE A 248 8.77 -0.12 25.57
C ILE A 248 9.99 -0.40 26.45
N ASN A 249 11.18 -0.05 25.94
CA ASN A 249 12.44 -0.38 26.59
C ASN A 249 12.91 0.69 27.59
N ASP A 250 12.63 1.97 27.30
CA ASP A 250 13.01 3.10 28.14
C ASP A 250 11.77 3.82 28.69
N PHE A 251 11.82 4.14 29.98
CA PHE A 251 10.77 4.88 30.66
C PHE A 251 11.32 6.25 31.06
N GLN A 252 10.90 7.30 30.33
CA GLN A 252 11.11 8.69 30.74
C GLN A 252 9.95 9.14 31.65
N ASP A 253 9.80 10.44 31.86
CA ASP A 253 8.57 11.01 32.41
C ASP A 253 7.35 10.64 31.53
N PHE A 254 6.15 10.71 32.11
CA PHE A 254 4.91 10.23 31.50
C PHE A 254 4.63 10.79 30.09
N TYR A 255 4.66 12.12 29.94
CA TYR A 255 4.36 12.79 28.67
C TYR A 255 5.43 12.56 27.59
N PRO A 256 6.74 12.71 27.87
CA PRO A 256 7.79 12.33 26.94
C PRO A 256 7.66 10.88 26.45
N SER A 257 7.40 9.92 27.35
CA SER A 257 7.24 8.51 26.97
C SER A 257 6.06 8.29 26.00
N ILE A 258 4.96 9.03 26.17
CA ILE A 258 3.82 8.97 25.23
C ILE A 258 4.19 9.61 23.90
N ALA A 259 4.87 10.76 23.93
CA ALA A 259 5.25 11.49 22.73
C ALA A 259 6.25 10.70 21.87
N ASP A 260 7.26 10.09 22.50
CA ASP A 260 8.25 9.23 21.84
C ASP A 260 7.57 8.04 21.18
N HIS A 261 6.71 7.33 21.92
CA HIS A 261 5.98 6.18 21.37
C HIS A 261 5.05 6.58 20.21
N TYR A 262 4.35 7.71 20.33
CA TYR A 262 3.48 8.19 19.26
C TYR A 262 4.27 8.66 18.03
N THR A 263 5.47 9.22 18.24
CA THR A 263 6.37 9.61 17.15
C THR A 263 6.79 8.41 16.33
N GLU A 264 7.21 7.31 16.96
CA GLU A 264 7.54 6.08 16.24
C GLU A 264 6.37 5.53 15.41
N ILE A 265 5.14 5.68 15.93
CA ILE A 265 3.91 5.31 15.19
C ILE A 265 3.69 6.28 14.02
N LEU A 266 3.87 7.58 14.22
CA LEU A 266 3.73 8.59 13.17
C LEU A 266 4.75 8.39 12.04
N GLU A 267 6.00 8.07 12.35
CA GLU A 267 7.02 7.75 11.35
C GLU A 267 6.57 6.61 10.44
N ARG A 268 6.00 5.54 11.00
CA ARG A 268 5.42 4.45 10.21
C ARG A 268 4.23 4.89 9.38
N LYS A 269 3.31 5.66 9.98
CA LYS A 269 2.11 6.15 9.29
C LYS A 269 2.45 7.02 8.07
N VAL A 270 3.41 7.94 8.22
CA VAL A 270 3.85 8.82 7.12
C VAL A 270 4.52 8.02 5.99
N ARG A 271 5.17 6.89 6.28
CA ARG A 271 5.75 6.01 5.25
C ARG A 271 4.73 5.20 4.45
N CYS A 272 3.49 5.08 4.92
CA CYS A 272 2.46 4.27 4.24
C CYS A 272 2.22 4.70 2.79
N GLU A 273 2.28 5.99 2.48
CA GLU A 273 2.15 6.47 1.10
C GLU A 273 3.31 5.94 0.24
N SER A 274 4.55 6.19 0.65
CA SER A 274 5.74 5.70 -0.07
C SER A 274 5.82 4.18 -0.18
N ASP A 275 5.39 3.43 0.85
CA ASP A 275 5.41 1.97 0.86
C ASP A 275 4.34 1.34 -0.05
N LEU A 276 3.29 2.10 -0.39
CA LEU A 276 2.20 1.70 -1.28
C LEU A 276 2.31 2.32 -2.69
N THR A 277 3.29 3.19 -2.94
CA THR A 277 3.51 3.71 -4.28
C THR A 277 4.03 2.58 -5.18
N PRO A 278 3.38 2.29 -6.32
CA PRO A 278 3.82 1.22 -7.20
C PRO A 278 5.12 1.58 -7.93
N VAL A 279 5.86 0.53 -8.28
CA VAL A 279 7.01 0.60 -9.19
C VAL A 279 6.60 -0.06 -10.51
N VAL A 280 6.55 0.72 -11.59
CA VAL A 280 6.18 0.25 -12.93
C VAL A 280 7.40 0.38 -13.84
N GLY A 281 7.80 -0.71 -14.50
CA GLY A 281 8.97 -0.70 -15.38
C GLY A 281 10.30 -0.34 -14.70
N GLY A 282 10.38 -0.44 -13.36
CA GLY A 282 11.54 -0.02 -12.58
C GLY A 282 11.49 1.43 -12.06
N TYR A 283 10.43 2.18 -12.38
CA TYR A 283 10.27 3.57 -11.95
C TYR A 283 9.13 3.70 -10.93
N VAL A 284 9.38 4.48 -9.90
CA VAL A 284 8.37 4.81 -8.88
C VAL A 284 7.35 5.77 -9.50
N VAL A 285 6.06 5.46 -9.38
CA VAL A 285 5.00 6.35 -9.86
C VAL A 285 4.82 7.51 -8.89
N GLU A 286 5.59 8.59 -9.10
CA GLU A 286 5.51 9.79 -8.26
C GLU A 286 4.08 10.37 -8.23
N LYS A 287 3.73 10.97 -7.09
CA LYS A 287 2.41 11.61 -6.87
C LYS A 287 1.24 10.71 -7.24
N PHE A 288 1.32 9.43 -6.88
CA PHE A 288 0.42 8.37 -7.35
C PHE A 288 -1.08 8.72 -7.31
N VAL A 289 -1.57 9.31 -6.20
CA VAL A 289 -2.98 9.74 -6.08
C VAL A 289 -3.33 10.86 -7.05
N ALA A 290 -2.45 11.85 -7.24
CA ALA A 290 -2.62 12.90 -8.24
C ALA A 290 -2.67 12.29 -9.65
N THR A 291 -1.75 11.38 -9.95
CA THR A 291 -1.69 10.65 -11.23
C THR A 291 -3.00 9.92 -11.54
N MET A 292 -3.61 9.23 -10.56
CA MET A 292 -4.94 8.61 -10.76
C MET A 292 -6.03 9.64 -11.09
N TYR A 293 -6.05 10.79 -10.40
CA TYR A 293 -7.00 11.87 -10.70
C TYR A 293 -6.77 12.54 -12.06
N HIS A 294 -5.52 12.60 -12.53
CA HIS A 294 -5.18 13.09 -13.86
C HIS A 294 -5.83 12.22 -14.95
N TYR A 295 -5.59 10.89 -14.92
CA TYR A 295 -6.20 9.96 -15.87
C TYR A 295 -7.73 9.99 -15.81
N LEU A 296 -8.31 10.00 -14.59
CA LEU A 296 -9.77 10.10 -14.43
C LEU A 296 -10.32 11.38 -15.06
N GLN A 297 -9.71 12.54 -14.79
CA GLN A 297 -10.19 13.81 -15.31
C GLN A 297 -10.22 13.81 -16.84
N PHE A 298 -9.14 13.37 -17.49
CA PHE A 298 -9.08 13.36 -18.94
C PHE A 298 -10.03 12.33 -19.55
N ALA A 299 -10.09 11.12 -18.99
CA ALA A 299 -10.98 10.08 -19.48
C ALA A 299 -12.46 10.48 -19.35
N TYR A 300 -12.87 11.10 -18.24
CA TYR A 300 -14.21 11.67 -18.10
C TYR A 300 -14.48 12.80 -19.09
N TYR A 301 -13.50 13.67 -19.32
CA TYR A 301 -13.62 14.74 -20.33
C TYR A 301 -13.85 14.17 -21.73
N LYS A 302 -13.11 13.13 -22.13
CA LYS A 302 -13.28 12.44 -23.43
C LYS A 302 -14.65 11.78 -23.56
N LEU A 303 -15.23 11.33 -22.46
CA LEU A 303 -16.59 10.81 -22.39
C LEU A 303 -17.68 11.89 -22.27
N SER A 304 -17.30 13.18 -22.30
CA SER A 304 -18.19 14.33 -22.08
C SER A 304 -18.88 14.36 -20.71
N ASP A 305 -18.33 13.66 -19.72
CA ASP A 305 -18.83 13.62 -18.36
C ASP A 305 -18.11 14.65 -17.49
N LEU A 306 -18.43 15.92 -17.74
CA LEU A 306 -17.77 17.05 -17.07
C LEU A 306 -18.09 17.12 -15.58
N LYS A 307 -19.24 16.57 -15.17
CA LYS A 307 -19.65 16.51 -13.76
C LYS A 307 -18.73 15.63 -12.92
N ASN A 308 -18.08 14.64 -13.53
CA ASN A 308 -17.05 13.85 -12.87
C ASN A 308 -15.63 14.34 -13.19
N ALA A 309 -15.39 14.91 -14.38
CA ALA A 309 -14.08 15.42 -14.76
C ALA A 309 -13.61 16.61 -13.89
N VAL A 310 -14.49 17.57 -13.62
CA VAL A 310 -14.12 18.80 -12.88
C VAL A 310 -13.75 18.51 -11.41
N PRO A 311 -14.50 17.69 -10.66
CA PRO A 311 -14.08 17.27 -9.32
C PRO A 311 -12.75 16.51 -9.30
N CYS A 312 -12.43 15.72 -10.34
CA CYS A 312 -11.12 15.06 -10.45
C CYS A 312 -9.99 16.06 -10.57
N VAL A 313 -10.14 17.09 -11.42
CA VAL A 313 -9.13 18.16 -11.54
C VAL A 313 -9.00 18.94 -10.22
N ALA A 314 -10.12 19.23 -9.55
CA ALA A 314 -10.08 19.89 -8.23
C ALA A 314 -9.37 19.03 -7.18
N SER A 315 -9.54 17.70 -7.24
CA SER A 315 -8.86 16.74 -6.37
C SER A 315 -7.38 16.65 -6.66
N TYR A 316 -6.98 16.64 -7.94
CA TYR A 316 -5.58 16.71 -8.36
C TYR A 316 -4.87 17.92 -7.74
N MET A 317 -5.51 19.10 -7.80
CA MET A 317 -4.93 20.36 -7.32
C MET A 317 -4.66 20.38 -5.81
N LEU A 318 -5.22 19.46 -5.02
CA LEU A 318 -4.82 19.30 -3.62
C LEU A 318 -3.39 18.75 -3.49
N PHE A 319 -2.99 17.85 -4.38
CA PHE A 319 -1.74 17.10 -4.29
C PHE A 319 -0.61 17.77 -5.06
N ASP A 320 -0.90 18.38 -6.20
CA ASP A 320 0.07 19.15 -6.97
C ASP A 320 -0.49 20.52 -7.41
N PRO A 321 -0.53 21.49 -6.48
CA PRO A 321 -0.97 22.84 -6.80
C PRO A 321 0.04 23.61 -7.66
N ALA A 322 1.23 23.07 -7.93
CA ALA A 322 2.24 23.74 -8.74
C ALA A 322 2.05 23.47 -10.24
N ASP A 323 1.39 22.37 -10.62
CA ASP A 323 1.16 21.99 -12.02
C ASP A 323 0.38 23.05 -12.82
N GLU A 324 1.04 23.64 -13.82
CA GLU A 324 0.46 24.68 -14.67
C GLU A 324 -0.56 24.13 -15.69
N VAL A 325 -0.42 22.88 -16.14
CA VAL A 325 -1.37 22.25 -17.07
C VAL A 325 -2.70 22.04 -16.35
N MET A 326 -2.69 21.52 -15.12
CA MET A 326 -3.92 21.34 -14.36
C MET A 326 -4.55 22.65 -13.89
N LYS A 327 -3.76 23.68 -13.55
CA LYS A 327 -4.28 25.04 -13.35
C LYS A 327 -5.04 25.56 -14.56
N ASN A 328 -4.44 25.45 -15.75
CA ASN A 328 -5.09 25.87 -17.00
C ASN A 328 -6.39 25.10 -17.25
N ASN A 329 -6.44 23.81 -16.91
CA ASN A 329 -7.66 23.01 -17.02
C ASN A 329 -8.76 23.50 -16.06
N VAL A 330 -8.43 23.83 -14.81
CA VAL A 330 -9.38 24.45 -13.86
C VAL A 330 -9.92 25.75 -14.44
N ASP A 331 -9.05 26.63 -14.94
CA ASP A 331 -9.42 27.93 -15.46
C ASP A 331 -10.29 27.81 -16.72
N TYR A 332 -9.99 26.85 -17.61
CA TYR A 332 -10.82 26.53 -18.76
C TYR A 332 -12.24 26.14 -18.33
N TYR A 333 -12.38 25.21 -17.37
CA TYR A 333 -13.69 24.79 -16.87
C TYR A 333 -14.44 25.93 -16.18
N ARG A 334 -13.76 26.76 -15.38
CA ARG A 334 -14.36 27.93 -14.72
C ARG A 334 -14.84 28.96 -15.75
N TYR A 335 -14.03 29.27 -16.75
CA TYR A 335 -14.36 30.24 -17.77
C TYR A 335 -15.59 29.81 -18.60
N HIS A 336 -15.71 28.52 -18.88
CA HIS A 336 -16.83 27.96 -19.65
C HIS A 336 -17.96 27.37 -18.79
N LYS A 337 -17.97 27.65 -17.48
CA LYS A 337 -18.89 27.05 -16.50
C LYS A 337 -20.36 27.02 -16.96
N GLU A 338 -20.90 28.16 -17.36
CA GLU A 338 -22.30 28.28 -17.81
C GLU A 338 -22.57 27.46 -19.08
N LYS A 339 -21.65 27.55 -20.06
CA LYS A 339 -21.77 26.83 -21.34
C LYS A 339 -21.68 25.31 -21.17
N LEU A 340 -20.91 24.86 -20.19
CA LEU A 340 -20.68 23.44 -19.89
C LEU A 340 -21.69 22.88 -18.88
N GLY A 341 -22.65 23.69 -18.39
CA GLY A 341 -23.66 23.25 -17.43
C GLY A 341 -23.09 22.91 -16.03
N LEU A 342 -21.97 23.54 -15.67
CA LEU A 342 -21.28 23.32 -14.40
C LEU A 342 -21.80 24.30 -13.32
N ALA A 343 -21.77 23.85 -12.08
CA ALA A 343 -22.14 24.61 -10.89
C ALA A 343 -20.89 24.82 -10.00
N ASP A 344 -20.97 25.70 -8.98
CA ASP A 344 -19.80 25.95 -8.12
C ASP A 344 -19.40 24.70 -7.32
N GLU A 345 -20.38 23.85 -7.01
CA GLU A 345 -20.20 22.60 -6.28
C GLU A 345 -19.36 21.59 -7.08
N ASP A 346 -19.37 21.64 -8.42
CA ASP A 346 -18.58 20.75 -9.27
C ASP A 346 -17.07 21.05 -9.19
N PHE A 347 -16.68 22.24 -8.70
CA PHE A 347 -15.28 22.64 -8.51
C PHE A 347 -14.74 22.29 -7.12
N LEU A 348 -15.51 21.56 -6.32
CA LEU A 348 -15.05 21.04 -5.05
C LEU A 348 -14.29 19.72 -5.28
N PRO A 349 -13.14 19.54 -4.61
CA PRO A 349 -12.46 18.25 -4.59
C PRO A 349 -13.37 17.14 -4.04
N ARG A 350 -13.13 15.91 -4.48
CA ARG A 350 -13.89 14.75 -3.97
C ARG A 350 -13.62 14.51 -2.50
N THR A 351 -14.59 13.95 -1.79
CA THR A 351 -14.55 13.85 -0.32
C THR A 351 -13.45 12.91 0.15
N GLU A 352 -13.19 11.83 -0.58
CA GLU A 352 -12.09 10.90 -0.31
C GLU A 352 -10.71 11.54 -0.49
N ALA A 353 -10.54 12.40 -1.50
CA ALA A 353 -9.32 13.17 -1.72
C ALA A 353 -9.05 14.13 -0.56
N ILE A 354 -10.07 14.88 -0.13
CA ILE A 354 -9.98 15.82 0.99
C ILE A 354 -9.60 15.09 2.27
N ARG A 355 -10.26 13.96 2.56
CA ARG A 355 -9.96 13.14 3.74
C ARG A 355 -8.50 12.68 3.72
N TYR A 356 -8.06 12.12 2.60
CA TYR A 356 -6.70 11.61 2.44
C TYR A 356 -5.67 12.74 2.59
N TYR A 357 -5.82 13.84 1.85
CA TYR A 357 -4.95 15.01 1.91
C TYR A 357 -4.83 15.61 3.32
N ASN A 358 -5.96 15.80 4.01
CA ASN A 358 -5.95 16.33 5.37
C ASN A 358 -5.24 15.37 6.33
N GLN A 359 -5.47 14.06 6.20
CA GLN A 359 -4.86 13.07 7.07
C GLN A 359 -3.35 12.98 6.86
N THR A 360 -2.86 12.90 5.61
CA THR A 360 -1.42 12.85 5.30
C THR A 360 -0.72 14.13 5.74
N THR A 361 -1.32 15.29 5.44
CA THR A 361 -0.76 16.60 5.79
C THR A 361 -0.65 16.77 7.30
N LEU A 362 -1.71 16.47 8.05
CA LEU A 362 -1.70 16.62 9.52
C LEU A 362 -0.75 15.62 10.20
N GLN A 363 -0.62 14.40 9.67
CA GLN A 363 0.34 13.42 10.19
C GLN A 363 1.78 13.89 9.97
N LEU A 364 2.10 14.41 8.79
CA LEU A 364 3.42 14.94 8.47
C LEU A 364 3.76 16.18 9.31
N GLN A 365 2.81 17.11 9.45
CA GLN A 365 2.97 18.29 10.31
C GLN A 365 3.25 17.90 11.76
N MET A 366 2.53 16.91 12.30
CA MET A 366 2.75 16.42 13.66
C MET A 366 4.13 15.76 13.81
N LEU A 367 4.55 14.96 12.82
CA LEU A 367 5.88 14.34 12.84
C LEU A 367 7.00 15.38 12.78
N ASN A 368 6.87 16.41 11.95
CA ASN A 368 7.84 17.49 11.85
C ASN A 368 7.92 18.28 13.17
N PHE A 369 6.78 18.55 13.79
CA PHE A 369 6.73 19.17 15.12
C PHE A 369 7.55 18.38 16.15
N THR A 370 7.39 17.05 16.21
CA THR A 370 8.23 16.23 17.10
C THR A 370 9.71 16.34 16.74
N LYS A 371 10.06 16.19 15.45
CA LYS A 371 11.47 16.21 15.02
C LYS A 371 12.18 17.52 15.37
N GLU A 372 11.46 18.64 15.33
CA GLU A 372 12.00 19.97 15.63
C GLU A 372 12.10 20.27 17.13
N ASN A 373 11.17 19.75 17.94
CA ASN A 373 10.96 20.19 19.32
C ASN A 373 11.26 19.13 20.40
N LEU A 374 11.27 17.84 20.06
CA LEU A 374 11.39 16.74 21.02
C LEU A 374 12.63 15.86 20.83
N ARG A 375 13.38 15.99 19.71
CA ARG A 375 14.66 15.29 19.54
C ARG A 375 15.71 15.84 20.50
N HIS A 376 16.42 14.94 21.18
CA HIS A 376 17.55 15.28 22.04
C HIS A 376 18.66 16.00 21.25
N ASP A 377 19.35 16.95 21.89
CA ASP A 377 20.38 17.80 21.27
C ASP A 377 21.54 17.02 20.61
N ASP A 378 21.79 15.78 21.04
CA ASP A 378 22.84 14.92 20.49
C ASP A 378 22.51 14.40 19.06
N GLU A 379 21.22 14.21 18.73
CA GLU A 379 20.78 13.82 17.38
C GLU A 379 20.59 15.02 16.43
N ARG A 380 20.42 16.22 16.99
CA ARG A 380 20.36 17.48 16.23
C ARG A 380 21.69 17.79 15.53
N ASN A 381 22.80 17.24 16.03
CA ASN A 381 24.12 17.36 15.40
C ASN A 381 24.35 16.31 14.30
N GLN A 382 23.82 15.08 14.44
CA GLN A 382 23.88 14.05 13.39
C GLN A 382 22.95 14.34 12.21
N SER A 383 21.77 14.92 12.47
CA SER A 383 20.85 15.34 11.41
C SER A 383 21.36 16.55 10.61
N LYS A 384 22.31 17.33 11.14
CA LYS A 384 23.01 18.37 10.37
C LYS A 384 24.10 17.82 9.45
N GLU A 385 24.67 16.65 9.78
CA GLU A 385 25.63 15.94 8.92
C GLU A 385 24.93 15.04 7.88
N ALA A 386 23.75 14.49 8.18
CA ALA A 386 22.90 13.77 7.22
C ALA A 386 21.97 14.68 6.41
N GLY A 387 22.00 15.99 6.65
CA GLY A 387 21.14 17.01 6.04
C GLY A 387 21.42 17.33 4.57
N GLU A 388 22.26 16.53 3.89
CA GLU A 388 22.52 16.66 2.45
C GLU A 388 21.73 15.65 1.59
N ASP A 389 21.00 14.70 2.19
CA ASP A 389 20.33 13.63 1.44
C ASP A 389 18.81 13.51 1.68
N THR A 390 18.17 14.56 2.22
CA THR A 390 16.70 14.66 2.21
C THR A 390 16.26 15.59 1.07
N THR A 391 16.74 15.31 -0.14
CA THR A 391 16.03 15.72 -1.35
C THR A 391 14.80 14.83 -1.45
N VAL A 392 13.71 15.26 -0.80
CA VAL A 392 12.38 14.78 -1.20
C VAL A 392 12.25 15.17 -2.66
N TYR A 393 12.28 14.16 -3.53
CA TYR A 393 12.21 14.22 -4.98
C TYR A 393 11.40 15.44 -5.45
N SER A 394 12.13 16.50 -5.77
CA SER A 394 11.67 17.54 -6.67
C SER A 394 12.31 17.23 -8.01
N CYS A 395 11.47 17.16 -9.05
CA CYS A 395 11.75 17.00 -10.48
C CYS A 395 11.32 15.64 -11.04
N PHE A 396 10.09 15.56 -11.56
CA PHE A 396 9.79 15.36 -12.99
C PHE A 396 8.29 15.51 -13.25
N ASN A 397 7.79 16.76 -13.30
CA ASN A 397 6.46 17.03 -13.81
C ASN A 397 6.51 17.03 -15.34
N GLY A 398 6.40 15.84 -15.94
CA GLY A 398 6.35 15.62 -17.40
C GLY A 398 6.79 14.22 -17.81
N GLU A 399 8.00 13.82 -17.44
CA GLU A 399 8.63 12.58 -17.93
C GLU A 399 8.02 11.29 -17.37
N VAL A 400 7.42 11.29 -16.17
CA VAL A 400 6.84 10.06 -15.57
C VAL A 400 5.53 9.65 -16.24
N LEU A 401 4.69 10.62 -16.62
CA LEU A 401 3.46 10.32 -17.38
C LEU A 401 3.81 9.88 -18.80
N GLU A 402 4.72 10.60 -19.46
CA GLU A 402 5.22 10.20 -20.79
C GLU A 402 5.87 8.81 -20.74
N PHE A 403 6.67 8.51 -19.70
CA PHE A 403 7.25 7.18 -19.49
C PHE A 403 6.19 6.11 -19.25
N LEU A 404 5.20 6.35 -18.39
CA LEU A 404 4.14 5.38 -18.14
C LEU A 404 3.32 5.11 -19.40
N ASP A 405 3.06 6.15 -20.19
CA ASP A 405 2.35 6.04 -21.46
C ASP A 405 3.19 5.25 -22.48
N GLU A 406 4.47 5.56 -22.63
CA GLU A 406 5.40 4.87 -23.55
C GLU A 406 5.69 3.42 -23.13
N TYR A 407 6.04 3.18 -21.86
CA TYR A 407 6.39 1.86 -21.33
C TYR A 407 5.23 0.86 -21.43
N LEU A 408 3.99 1.31 -21.18
CA LEU A 408 2.83 0.42 -21.21
C LEU A 408 2.24 0.20 -22.59
N ASP A 409 2.68 0.97 -23.59
CA ASP A 409 2.34 0.79 -25.01
C ASP A 409 3.29 -0.18 -25.74
N GLU A 410 4.53 -0.37 -25.25
CA GLU A 410 5.54 -1.23 -25.89
C GLU A 410 5.44 -2.73 -25.55
N GLU A 411 4.69 -3.14 -24.53
CA GLU A 411 4.57 -4.55 -24.06
C GLU A 411 3.45 -5.39 -24.75
N GLU A 412 3.11 -5.13 -26.03
CA GLU A 412 2.10 -5.91 -26.79
C GLU A 412 2.53 -7.32 -27.23
#